data_AF-A0A0R0KNQ5-F1
#
_entry.id   AF-A0A0R0KNQ5-F1
#
_cell.length_a   1.000
_cell.length_b   1.000
_cell.length_c   1.000
_cell.angle_alpha   90.00
_cell.angle_beta   90.00
_cell.angle_gamma   90.00
#
_symmetry.space_group_name_H-M   'P 1'
#
loop_
_entity.id
_entity.type
_entity.pdbx_description
1 polymer ?
#
loop_
_entity_poly.entity_id
_entity_poly.type
_entity_poly.pdbx_seq_one_letter_code
_entity_poly.pdbx_strand_id
1 'polypeptide(L)'
;MASGSDFALAVSSELESVLRLETVNYFVTRRPWLDLYGVNVRPVAPVGSASRRPYVDPALIHRSLPDELLFEVFARMTPYDLGRASCVCRKWKYTIRNPVFWRNACLKAWQLSGIVENYRILQSKYDGSWRKMWLSRPRLRTDGLYVSRNTYIRAGVAEWKITNPVHVVCYFRYLRFFPSGRFLYKNSSQKVKDVAKCMNFRSSKADCVFGGHYTLSDDKVEAAVLYPGMRPTVLRIRLRLGFDVPLYSYHVRK
;
A
#
# COMPACT_ATOMS: atom_id res chain seq x y z
N MET A 1 -41.47 19.67 -5.50
CA MET A 1 -41.40 18.37 -4.80
C MET A 1 -39.96 17.87 -4.92
N ALA A 2 -39.34 17.67 -3.75
CA ALA A 2 -38.21 16.76 -3.40
C ALA A 2 -37.02 16.61 -4.36
N SER A 3 -35.77 16.55 -3.93
CA SER A 3 -35.09 16.75 -2.65
C SER A 3 -33.62 16.56 -3.02
N GLY A 4 -32.87 17.67 -3.12
CA GLY A 4 -31.42 17.61 -3.17
C GLY A 4 -30.87 17.45 -1.76
N SER A 5 -29.73 16.77 -1.66
CA SER A 5 -28.80 16.72 -0.51
C SER A 5 -29.25 16.02 0.78
N ASP A 6 -29.00 14.71 0.89
CA ASP A 6 -28.89 14.02 2.19
C ASP A 6 -27.61 13.18 2.35
N PHE A 7 -26.80 12.97 1.31
CA PHE A 7 -25.60 12.12 1.41
C PHE A 7 -24.34 12.80 1.96
N ALA A 8 -24.27 14.14 1.96
CA ALA A 8 -23.06 14.87 2.38
C ALA A 8 -22.97 15.11 3.89
N LEU A 9 -24.09 15.07 4.62
CA LEU A 9 -24.13 15.38 6.06
C LEU A 9 -23.91 14.15 6.94
N ALA A 10 -24.35 12.96 6.50
CA ALA A 10 -24.18 11.71 7.25
C ALA A 10 -22.70 11.31 7.43
N VAL A 11 -21.87 11.55 6.39
CA VAL A 11 -20.43 11.22 6.41
C VAL A 11 -19.70 12.05 7.47
N SER A 12 -20.06 13.33 7.66
CA SER A 12 -19.42 14.19 8.66
C SER A 12 -19.81 13.77 10.08
N SER A 13 -21.09 13.44 10.31
CA SER A 13 -21.57 13.01 11.63
C SER A 13 -21.07 11.62 12.03
N GLU A 14 -20.93 10.69 11.08
CA GLU A 14 -20.32 9.37 11.32
C GLU A 14 -18.81 9.48 11.54
N LEU A 15 -18.12 10.35 10.81
CA LEU A 15 -16.69 10.59 11.02
C LEU A 15 -16.44 11.27 12.38
N GLU A 16 -17.29 12.22 12.76
CA GLU A 16 -17.24 12.85 14.09
C GLU A 16 -17.57 11.88 15.22
N SER A 17 -18.54 10.98 15.06
CA SER A 17 -18.86 9.99 16.08
C SER A 17 -17.72 8.96 16.27
N VAL A 18 -17.04 8.58 15.18
CA VAL A 18 -15.82 7.74 15.23
C VAL A 18 -14.64 8.48 15.87
N LEU A 19 -14.48 9.79 15.61
CA LEU A 19 -13.42 10.61 16.23
C LEU A 19 -13.67 10.89 17.71
N ARG A 20 -14.95 10.98 18.14
CA ARG A 20 -15.33 11.19 19.55
C ARG A 20 -15.14 9.94 20.42
N LEU A 21 -15.06 8.75 19.83
CA LEU A 21 -14.96 7.48 20.56
C LEU A 21 -13.54 7.09 20.99
N GLU A 22 -12.48 7.78 20.56
CA GLU A 22 -11.11 7.43 20.96
C GLU A 22 -10.26 8.65 21.35
N THR A 23 -10.54 9.21 22.52
CA THR A 23 -9.42 9.58 23.39
C THR A 23 -8.69 8.29 23.74
N VAL A 24 -7.62 8.01 22.98
CA VAL A 24 -6.73 6.87 23.21
C VAL A 24 -6.21 6.96 24.65
N ASN A 25 -6.88 6.27 25.57
CA ASN A 25 -6.30 5.92 26.86
C ASN A 25 -5.19 4.94 26.53
N TYR A 26 -3.95 5.44 26.51
CA TYR A 26 -2.78 4.60 26.42
C TYR A 26 -2.84 3.60 27.59
N PHE A 27 -3.16 2.33 27.31
CA PHE A 27 -3.07 1.27 28.29
C PHE A 27 -1.59 1.11 28.67
N VAL A 28 -1.16 1.81 29.71
CA VAL A 28 0.11 1.58 30.37
C VAL A 28 -0.06 0.31 31.19
N THR A 29 0.31 -0.84 30.61
CA THR A 29 0.39 -2.09 31.36
C THR A 29 1.40 -1.92 32.49
N ARG A 30 0.94 -1.88 33.76
CA ARG A 30 1.83 -1.84 34.92
C ARG A 30 2.60 -3.15 34.99
N ARG A 31 3.90 -3.11 34.68
CA ARG A 31 4.81 -4.25 34.89
C ARG A 31 5.79 -3.90 36.01
N PRO A 32 6.02 -4.77 37.00
CA PRO A 32 6.84 -4.45 38.17
C PRO A 32 8.28 -4.03 37.83
N TRP A 33 8.83 -4.53 36.73
CA TRP A 33 10.19 -4.16 36.30
C TRP A 33 10.25 -2.82 35.54
N LEU A 34 9.12 -2.27 35.07
CA LEU A 34 9.10 -0.91 34.50
C LEU A 34 9.38 0.14 35.59
N ASP A 35 9.06 -0.14 36.85
CA ASP A 35 9.42 0.72 37.99
C ASP A 35 10.93 0.74 38.27
N LEU A 36 11.67 -0.26 37.78
CA LEU A 36 13.14 -0.30 37.81
C LEU A 36 13.76 0.46 36.62
N TYR A 37 13.03 0.64 35.52
CA TYR A 37 13.45 1.45 34.37
C TYR A 37 13.14 2.93 34.62
N GLY A 38 14.13 3.69 35.08
CA GLY A 38 13.95 5.13 35.34
C GLY A 38 14.70 5.63 36.57
N VAL A 39 15.21 4.72 37.41
CA VAL A 39 16.01 5.07 38.61
C VAL A 39 17.22 5.94 38.23
N ASN A 40 17.86 5.65 37.09
CA ASN A 40 18.95 6.47 36.52
C ASN A 40 18.61 7.08 35.14
N VAL A 41 17.42 6.81 34.60
CA VAL A 41 17.00 7.36 33.30
C VAL A 41 15.92 8.39 33.58
N ARG A 42 16.30 9.68 33.58
CA ARG A 42 15.35 10.78 33.74
C ARG A 42 14.23 10.60 32.70
N PRO A 43 12.95 10.55 33.09
CA PRO A 43 11.86 10.52 32.12
C PRO A 43 11.99 11.75 31.22
N VAL A 44 12.01 11.53 29.91
CA VAL A 44 11.90 12.63 28.95
C VAL A 44 10.50 13.18 29.13
N ALA A 45 10.39 14.37 29.71
CA ALA A 45 9.10 14.98 29.99
C ALA A 45 8.30 15.06 28.68
N PRO A 46 7.03 14.60 28.68
CA PRO A 46 6.13 14.95 27.59
C PRO A 46 5.99 16.48 27.65
N VAL A 47 6.32 17.13 26.53
CA VAL A 47 6.10 18.55 26.21
C VAL A 47 5.83 19.46 27.42
N GLY A 48 6.85 20.24 27.82
CA GLY A 48 6.75 21.20 28.91
C GLY A 48 7.25 20.63 30.23
N SER A 49 8.57 20.44 30.35
CA SER A 49 9.16 20.04 31.62
C SER A 49 9.01 21.20 32.61
N ALA A 50 8.30 20.98 33.72
CA ALA A 50 8.31 21.79 34.95
C ALA A 50 9.68 21.74 35.68
N SER A 51 10.77 21.70 34.90
CA SER A 51 12.15 21.76 35.37
C SER A 51 12.58 23.22 35.34
N ARG A 52 13.05 23.75 36.48
CA ARG A 52 13.65 25.09 36.58
C ARG A 52 14.92 25.26 35.73
N ARG A 53 15.44 24.19 35.11
CA ARG A 53 16.60 24.24 34.20
C ARG A 53 16.13 24.20 32.75
N PRO A 54 16.62 25.09 31.88
CA PRO A 54 16.36 25.02 30.45
C PRO A 54 16.91 23.69 29.91
N TYR A 55 16.02 22.85 29.37
CA TYR A 55 16.42 21.63 28.67
C TYR A 55 16.98 22.04 27.31
N VAL A 56 18.30 21.96 27.16
CA VAL A 56 18.98 22.22 25.88
C VAL A 56 19.16 20.88 25.17
N ASP A 57 18.48 20.70 24.04
CA ASP A 57 18.61 19.49 23.23
C ASP A 57 20.08 19.34 22.76
N PRO A 58 20.74 18.18 22.90
CA PRO A 58 22.13 18.02 22.48
C PRO A 58 22.33 18.17 20.96
N ALA A 59 21.33 17.87 20.14
CA ALA A 59 21.51 17.90 18.69
C ALA A 59 21.28 19.31 18.12
N LEU A 60 22.21 19.78 17.28
CA LEU A 60 22.11 21.09 16.61
C LEU A 60 20.80 21.24 15.84
N ILE A 61 20.40 20.20 15.11
CA ILE A 61 19.16 20.19 14.33
C ILE A 61 17.92 20.46 15.18
N HIS A 62 17.89 19.99 16.43
CA HIS A 62 16.77 20.20 17.34
C HIS A 62 16.78 21.56 18.03
N ARG A 63 17.92 22.26 18.00
CA ARG A 63 18.01 23.66 18.45
C ARG A 63 17.62 24.62 17.34
N SER A 64 18.00 24.30 16.09
CA SER A 64 17.78 25.15 14.94
C SER A 64 16.40 24.97 14.30
N LEU A 65 15.79 23.79 14.43
CA LEU A 65 14.50 23.46 13.83
C LEU A 65 13.44 23.26 14.92
N PRO A 66 12.44 24.17 15.01
CA PRO A 66 11.26 23.97 15.84
C PRO A 66 10.54 22.66 15.53
N ASP A 67 9.87 22.11 16.54
CA ASP A 67 9.21 20.81 16.41
C ASP A 67 8.08 20.87 15.36
N GLU A 68 7.37 21.99 15.21
CA GLU A 68 6.31 22.13 14.20
C GLU A 68 6.84 21.99 12.77
N LEU A 69 8.02 22.55 12.49
CA LEU A 69 8.66 22.42 11.18
C LEU A 69 9.15 20.99 10.95
N LEU A 70 9.64 20.32 11.99
CA LEU A 70 10.00 18.90 11.92
C LEU A 70 8.76 18.04 11.62
N PHE A 71 7.62 18.32 12.25
CA PHE A 71 6.35 17.67 11.97
C PHE A 71 5.92 17.87 10.52
N GLU A 72 6.02 19.09 9.99
CA GLU A 72 5.64 19.39 8.61
C GLU A 72 6.56 18.71 7.58
N VAL A 73 7.87 18.63 7.87
CA VAL A 73 8.82 17.85 7.06
C VAL A 73 8.40 16.38 7.03
N PHE A 74 8.16 15.77 8.19
CA PHE A 74 7.72 14.38 8.29
C PHE A 74 6.37 14.13 7.62
N ALA A 75 5.44 15.08 7.68
CA ALA A 75 4.14 14.96 7.01
C ALA A 75 4.25 14.87 5.48
N ARG A 76 5.33 15.41 4.90
CA ARG A 76 5.60 15.39 3.45
C ARG A 76 6.46 14.21 2.99
N MET A 77 7.12 13.52 3.93
CA MET A 77 7.96 12.36 3.61
C MET A 77 7.15 11.13 3.20
N THR A 78 7.78 10.24 2.44
CA THR A 78 7.17 8.93 2.16
C THR A 78 7.19 8.06 3.42
N PRO A 79 6.27 7.09 3.55
CA PRO A 79 6.28 6.17 4.71
C PRO A 79 7.56 5.33 4.82
N TYR A 80 8.25 5.10 3.70
CA TYR A 80 9.55 4.44 3.68
C TYR A 80 10.63 5.34 4.30
N ASP A 81 10.65 6.62 3.93
CA ASP A 81 11.60 7.58 4.49
C ASP A 81 11.33 7.89 5.96
N LEU A 82 10.06 7.90 6.38
CA LEU A 82 9.68 7.95 7.80
C LEU A 82 10.25 6.75 8.57
N GLY A 83 10.24 5.56 7.98
CA GLY A 83 10.92 4.39 8.54
C GLY A 83 12.41 4.64 8.77
N ARG A 84 13.11 5.20 7.77
CA ARG A 84 14.54 5.54 7.88
C ARG A 84 14.81 6.65 8.90
N ALA A 85 13.99 7.69 8.91
CA ALA A 85 14.08 8.80 9.86
C ALA A 85 13.92 8.31 11.31
N SER A 86 13.08 7.31 11.56
CA SER A 86 12.90 6.74 12.90
C SER A 86 14.16 6.05 13.46
N CYS A 87 15.16 5.77 12.61
CA CYS A 87 16.44 5.18 12.99
C CYS A 87 17.52 6.22 13.31
N VAL A 88 17.30 7.51 13.05
CA VAL A 88 18.32 8.57 13.20
C VAL A 88 18.57 8.91 14.66
N CYS A 89 17.52 9.23 15.43
CA CYS A 89 17.64 9.55 16.85
C CYS A 89 16.37 9.15 17.62
N ARG A 90 16.47 9.12 18.96
CA ARG A 90 15.33 8.79 19.83
C ARG A 90 14.17 9.78 19.63
N LYS A 91 14.44 11.09 19.54
CA LYS A 91 13.42 12.12 19.33
C LYS A 91 12.61 11.84 18.06
N TRP A 92 13.26 11.61 16.92
CA TRP A 92 12.59 11.27 15.66
C TRP A 92 11.79 9.97 15.75
N LYS A 93 12.35 8.94 16.39
CA LYS A 93 11.65 7.68 16.64
C LYS A 93 10.33 7.87 17.38
N TYR A 94 10.28 8.76 18.39
CA TYR A 94 9.07 9.06 19.14
C TYR A 94 8.12 9.97 18.37
N THR A 95 8.62 11.03 17.71
CA THR A 95 7.82 11.93 16.88
C THR A 95 7.07 11.16 15.79
N ILE A 96 7.74 10.24 15.10
CA ILE A 96 7.18 9.44 14.00
C ILE A 96 6.12 8.43 14.46
N ARG A 97 6.05 8.12 15.77
CA ARG A 97 4.95 7.31 16.33
C ARG A 97 3.62 8.04 16.34
N ASN A 98 3.59 9.35 16.09
CA ASN A 98 2.35 10.09 15.94
C ASN A 98 1.47 9.44 14.85
N PRO A 99 0.20 9.10 15.16
CA PRO A 99 -0.68 8.40 14.24
C PRO A 99 -1.02 9.20 12.97
N VAL A 100 -0.90 10.53 12.98
CA VAL A 100 -1.25 11.40 11.84
C VAL A 100 -0.45 11.05 10.59
N PHE A 101 0.85 10.75 10.74
CA PHE A 101 1.70 10.38 9.61
C PHE A 101 1.24 9.09 8.93
N TRP A 102 0.85 8.10 9.75
CA TRP A 102 0.39 6.80 9.27
C TRP A 102 -1.03 6.85 8.73
N ARG A 103 -1.91 7.68 9.31
CA ARG A 103 -3.26 7.92 8.79
C ARG A 103 -3.23 8.38 7.35
N ASN A 104 -2.45 9.43 7.06
CA ASN A 104 -2.33 9.97 5.70
C ASN A 104 -1.76 8.94 4.72
N ALA A 105 -0.78 8.15 5.16
CA ALA A 105 -0.23 7.06 4.38
C ALA A 105 -1.29 6.00 4.05
N CYS A 106 -2.04 5.54 5.06
CA CYS A 106 -3.09 4.55 4.91
C CYS A 106 -4.19 5.02 3.95
N LEU A 107 -4.72 6.23 4.15
CA LEU A 107 -5.79 6.77 3.30
C LEU A 107 -5.35 6.89 1.83
N LYS A 108 -4.07 7.24 1.57
CA LYS A 108 -3.51 7.25 0.22
C LYS A 108 -3.35 5.85 -0.37
N ALA A 109 -2.86 4.88 0.42
CA ALA A 109 -2.62 3.52 -0.09
C ALA A 109 -3.91 2.75 -0.38
N TRP A 110 -4.95 2.93 0.41
CA TRP A 110 -6.26 2.26 0.26
C TRP A 110 -7.37 3.21 -0.14
N GLN A 111 -7.05 4.21 -0.99
CA GLN A 111 -8.03 5.17 -1.47
C GLN A 111 -9.22 4.52 -2.20
N LEU A 112 -9.01 3.37 -2.84
CA LEU A 112 -10.06 2.62 -3.56
C LEU A 112 -11.12 2.02 -2.65
N SER A 113 -10.79 1.71 -1.40
CA SER A 113 -11.77 1.22 -0.42
C SER A 113 -12.67 2.35 0.11
N GLY A 114 -12.25 3.61 -0.04
CA GLY A 114 -12.92 4.77 0.54
C GLY A 114 -12.57 5.01 2.00
N ILE A 115 -12.89 6.21 2.49
CA ILE A 115 -12.50 6.67 3.83
C ILE A 115 -13.24 5.87 4.91
N VAL A 116 -14.58 5.76 4.80
CA VAL A 116 -15.44 5.11 5.80
C VAL A 116 -15.03 3.66 6.04
N GLU A 117 -14.83 2.89 4.98
CA GLU A 117 -14.42 1.48 5.09
C GLU A 117 -13.02 1.33 5.71
N ASN A 118 -12.10 2.24 5.41
CA ASN A 118 -10.78 2.23 6.03
C ASN A 118 -10.85 2.47 7.55
N TYR A 119 -11.73 3.36 8.03
CA TYR A 119 -11.95 3.55 9.47
C TYR A 119 -12.61 2.32 10.11
N ARG A 120 -13.58 1.69 9.43
CA ARG A 120 -14.21 0.44 9.91
C ARG A 120 -13.19 -0.69 10.07
N ILE A 121 -12.32 -0.87 9.07
CA ILE A 121 -11.25 -1.87 9.09
C ILE A 121 -10.21 -1.55 10.16
N LEU A 122 -9.85 -0.28 10.32
CA LEU A 122 -8.92 0.18 11.36
C LEU A 122 -9.42 -0.25 12.75
N GLN A 123 -10.68 0.03 13.05
CA GLN A 123 -11.26 -0.29 14.35
C GLN A 123 -11.43 -1.80 14.56
N SER A 124 -11.94 -2.51 13.56
CA SER A 124 -12.25 -3.95 13.68
C SER A 124 -11.03 -4.88 13.65
N LYS A 125 -9.98 -4.57 12.86
CA LYS A 125 -8.83 -5.48 12.65
C LYS A 125 -7.52 -4.98 13.26
N TYR A 126 -7.42 -3.70 13.61
CA TYR A 126 -6.14 -3.07 13.97
C TYR A 126 -6.17 -2.26 15.27
N ASP A 127 -7.21 -2.42 16.10
CA ASP A 127 -7.35 -1.80 17.43
C ASP A 127 -7.14 -0.27 17.38
N GLY A 128 -7.70 0.41 16.38
CA GLY A 128 -7.57 1.87 16.23
C GLY A 128 -6.17 2.36 15.77
N SER A 129 -5.19 1.46 15.58
CA SER A 129 -3.80 1.86 15.31
C SER A 129 -3.46 1.97 13.82
N TRP A 130 -3.36 3.20 13.30
CA TRP A 130 -2.96 3.47 11.91
C TRP A 130 -1.60 2.88 11.54
N ARG A 131 -0.64 2.93 12.48
CA ARG A 131 0.69 2.37 12.27
C ARG A 131 0.65 0.85 12.16
N LYS A 132 -0.14 0.18 13.00
CA LYS A 132 -0.33 -1.28 12.94
C LYS A 132 -0.92 -1.66 11.58
N MET A 133 -1.99 -0.98 11.18
CA MET A 133 -2.64 -1.16 9.88
C MET A 133 -1.67 -0.97 8.70
N TRP A 134 -0.85 0.10 8.72
CA TRP A 134 0.14 0.33 7.66
C TRP A 134 1.13 -0.84 7.49
N LEU A 135 1.61 -1.39 8.60
CA LEU A 135 2.62 -2.44 8.60
C LEU A 135 2.05 -3.80 8.23
N SER A 136 0.82 -4.13 8.64
CA SER A 136 0.26 -5.48 8.50
C SER A 136 -0.78 -5.64 7.41
N ARG A 137 -1.46 -4.57 6.96
CA ARG A 137 -2.46 -4.68 5.89
C ARG A 137 -1.77 -4.81 4.52
N PRO A 138 -2.15 -5.80 3.69
CA PRO A 138 -1.61 -5.96 2.34
C PRO A 138 -1.88 -4.73 1.46
N ARG A 139 -0.90 -4.37 0.64
CA ARG A 139 -0.94 -3.21 -0.25
C ARG A 139 -0.51 -3.58 -1.65
N LEU A 140 -1.24 -3.07 -2.64
CA LEU A 140 -0.86 -3.17 -4.04
C LEU A 140 0.16 -2.06 -4.37
N ARG A 141 1.27 -2.40 -5.00
CA ARG A 141 2.27 -1.43 -5.45
C ARG A 141 1.85 -0.88 -6.81
N THR A 142 1.67 0.44 -6.89
CA THR A 142 1.22 1.12 -8.11
C THR A 142 2.36 1.80 -8.90
N ASP A 143 3.57 1.87 -8.33
CA ASP A 143 4.73 2.49 -8.99
C ASP A 143 5.43 1.58 -10.02
N GLY A 144 5.09 0.29 -10.02
CA GLY A 144 5.89 -0.74 -10.66
C GLY A 144 5.14 -1.59 -11.68
N LEU A 145 5.89 -2.52 -12.28
CA LEU A 145 5.39 -3.52 -13.22
C LEU A 145 5.45 -4.90 -12.58
N TYR A 146 4.34 -5.61 -12.62
CA TYR A 146 4.22 -7.00 -12.21
C TYR A 146 4.47 -7.91 -13.41
N VAL A 147 5.35 -8.90 -13.24
CA VAL A 147 5.75 -9.81 -14.30
C VAL A 147 5.53 -11.24 -13.82
N SER A 148 4.83 -12.03 -14.64
CA SER A 148 4.66 -13.46 -14.45
C SER A 148 5.26 -14.19 -15.65
N ARG A 149 6.27 -15.03 -15.41
CA ARG A 149 6.89 -15.88 -16.44
C ARG A 149 6.06 -17.15 -16.59
N ASN A 150 5.62 -17.41 -17.82
CA ASN A 150 4.88 -18.61 -18.17
C ASN A 150 5.62 -19.37 -19.26
N THR A 151 5.53 -20.69 -19.20
CA THR A 151 6.10 -21.57 -20.23
C THR A 151 5.05 -22.57 -20.67
N TYR A 152 5.09 -22.96 -21.94
CA TYR A 152 4.32 -24.08 -22.44
C TYR A 152 5.15 -24.87 -23.44
N ILE A 153 4.78 -26.13 -23.62
CA ILE A 153 5.45 -27.06 -24.50
C ILE A 153 4.65 -27.13 -25.80
N ARG A 154 5.31 -26.90 -26.93
CA ARG A 154 4.73 -27.04 -28.28
C ARG A 154 5.45 -28.17 -29.01
N ALA A 155 4.70 -29.10 -29.59
CA ALA A 155 5.27 -30.11 -30.48
C ALA A 155 5.87 -29.42 -31.71
N GLY A 156 7.12 -29.77 -32.03
CA GLY A 156 7.79 -29.35 -33.26
C GLY A 156 7.30 -30.17 -34.45
N VAL A 157 7.72 -29.77 -35.65
CA VAL A 157 7.45 -30.54 -36.87
C VAL A 157 8.47 -31.68 -36.92
N ALA A 158 8.00 -32.93 -36.91
CA ALA A 158 8.87 -34.09 -37.01
C ALA A 158 9.25 -34.34 -38.48
N GLU A 159 10.51 -34.10 -38.82
CA GLU A 159 11.04 -34.39 -40.18
C GLU A 159 11.42 -35.87 -40.35
N TRP A 160 11.76 -36.58 -39.26
CA TRP A 160 12.19 -37.99 -39.29
C TRP A 160 11.54 -38.80 -38.17
N LYS A 161 11.30 -40.11 -38.40
CA LYS A 161 10.57 -41.02 -37.49
C LYS A 161 11.28 -41.34 -36.16
N ILE A 162 12.51 -40.86 -35.95
CA ILE A 162 13.37 -41.29 -34.84
C ILE A 162 13.23 -40.40 -33.60
N THR A 163 12.87 -39.12 -33.75
CA THR A 163 12.74 -38.18 -32.62
C THR A 163 11.61 -37.19 -32.84
N ASN A 164 10.74 -37.01 -31.83
CA ASN A 164 9.73 -35.97 -31.82
C ASN A 164 10.32 -34.67 -31.25
N PRO A 165 10.62 -33.64 -32.06
CA PRO A 165 11.15 -32.39 -31.54
C PRO A 165 10.11 -31.65 -30.70
N VAL A 166 10.55 -31.02 -29.63
CA VAL A 166 9.69 -30.30 -28.68
C VAL A 166 10.27 -28.91 -28.42
N HIS A 167 9.45 -27.88 -28.54
CA HIS A 167 9.83 -26.50 -28.25
C HIS A 167 9.23 -26.02 -26.93
N VAL A 168 10.09 -25.56 -26.02
CA VAL A 168 9.67 -24.87 -24.80
C VAL A 168 9.52 -23.38 -25.11
N VAL A 169 8.28 -22.92 -25.20
CA VAL A 169 7.98 -21.51 -25.46
C VAL A 169 7.84 -20.77 -24.14
N CYS A 170 8.60 -19.69 -23.98
CA CYS A 170 8.56 -18.82 -22.81
C CYS A 170 7.90 -17.47 -23.17
N TYR A 171 6.96 -17.03 -22.36
CA TYR A 171 6.33 -15.73 -22.49
C TYR A 171 6.07 -15.10 -21.12
N PHE A 172 5.80 -13.80 -21.10
CA PHE A 172 5.56 -13.03 -19.89
C PHE A 172 4.21 -12.33 -19.92
N ARG A 173 3.52 -12.36 -18.78
CA ARG A 173 2.33 -11.54 -18.53
C ARG A 173 2.74 -10.34 -17.69
N TYR A 174 2.51 -9.17 -18.24
CA TYR A 174 2.81 -7.88 -17.64
C TYR A 174 1.54 -7.24 -17.11
N LEU A 175 1.54 -6.83 -15.85
CA LEU A 175 0.45 -6.07 -15.24
C LEU A 175 0.98 -4.78 -14.61
N ARG A 176 0.30 -3.67 -14.84
CA ARG A 176 0.57 -2.41 -14.14
C ARG A 176 -0.71 -1.87 -13.54
N PHE A 177 -0.68 -1.56 -12.25
CA PHE A 177 -1.84 -1.02 -11.52
C PHE A 177 -1.62 0.47 -11.25
N PHE A 178 -2.70 1.25 -11.35
CA PHE A 178 -2.68 2.68 -11.08
C PHE A 178 -3.54 3.01 -9.86
N PRO A 179 -3.21 4.06 -9.09
CA PRO A 179 -4.00 4.45 -7.92
C PRO A 179 -5.47 4.70 -8.24
N SER A 180 -5.80 5.11 -9.48
CA SER A 180 -7.17 5.35 -9.93
C SER A 180 -8.05 4.09 -10.03
N GLY A 181 -7.54 2.90 -9.74
CA GLY A 181 -8.27 1.63 -9.93
C GLY A 181 -8.20 1.12 -11.37
N ARG A 182 -7.44 1.78 -12.24
CA ARG A 182 -7.17 1.32 -13.61
C ARG A 182 -5.97 0.39 -13.61
N PHE A 183 -5.95 -0.58 -14.51
CA PHE A 183 -4.77 -1.40 -14.76
C PHE A 183 -4.52 -1.61 -16.25
N LEU A 184 -3.30 -2.01 -16.57
CA LEU A 184 -2.88 -2.42 -17.91
C LEU A 184 -2.39 -3.86 -17.87
N TYR A 185 -2.65 -4.58 -18.96
CA TYR A 185 -2.27 -5.96 -19.19
C TYR A 185 -1.63 -6.12 -20.57
N LYS A 186 -0.50 -6.83 -20.65
CA LYS A 186 0.14 -7.22 -21.91
C LYS A 186 0.72 -8.62 -21.80
N ASN A 187 0.53 -9.42 -22.85
CA ASN A 187 1.20 -10.69 -23.03
C ASN A 187 2.31 -10.52 -24.09
N SER A 188 3.56 -10.83 -23.75
CA SER A 188 4.68 -10.68 -24.68
C SER A 188 5.86 -11.57 -24.30
N SER A 189 6.67 -11.96 -25.29
CA SER A 189 7.98 -12.60 -25.09
C SER A 189 9.13 -11.59 -24.96
N GLN A 190 8.87 -10.29 -25.13
CA GLN A 190 9.88 -9.23 -25.06
C GLN A 190 10.42 -9.04 -23.64
N LYS A 191 11.59 -8.40 -23.53
CA LYS A 191 12.21 -8.08 -22.23
C LYS A 191 11.43 -6.97 -21.51
N VAL A 192 11.54 -6.96 -20.18
CA VAL A 192 10.87 -5.96 -19.31
C VAL A 192 11.18 -4.52 -19.75
N LYS A 193 12.44 -4.23 -20.15
CA LYS A 193 12.89 -2.90 -20.60
C LYS A 193 12.10 -2.37 -21.79
N ASP A 194 11.71 -3.24 -22.72
CA ASP A 194 11.01 -2.84 -23.94
C ASP A 194 9.51 -2.69 -23.68
N VAL A 195 8.93 -3.63 -22.93
CA VAL A 195 7.51 -3.59 -22.56
C VAL A 195 7.19 -2.42 -21.62
N ALA A 196 8.11 -2.04 -20.74
CA ALA A 196 7.93 -0.91 -19.83
C ALA A 196 7.67 0.42 -20.58
N LYS A 197 8.20 0.58 -21.81
CA LYS A 197 8.01 1.78 -22.62
C LYS A 197 6.54 1.96 -23.05
N CYS A 198 5.87 0.87 -23.39
CA CYS A 198 4.45 0.90 -23.80
C CYS A 198 3.47 0.76 -22.62
N MET A 199 3.89 0.25 -21.45
CA MET A 199 3.01 0.03 -20.29
C MET A 199 2.73 1.31 -19.48
N ASN A 200 2.38 2.42 -20.13
CA ASN A 200 2.16 3.75 -19.53
C ASN A 200 0.70 4.20 -19.61
N PHE A 201 0.33 5.28 -18.93
CA PHE A 201 -1.05 5.78 -18.92
C PHE A 201 -1.60 6.09 -20.33
N ARG A 202 -0.73 6.50 -21.25
CA ARG A 202 -1.02 6.79 -22.66
C ARG A 202 -0.89 5.55 -23.57
N SER A 203 -0.85 4.35 -22.99
CA SER A 203 -0.70 3.12 -23.75
C SER A 203 -1.79 2.97 -24.82
N SER A 204 -1.39 2.52 -26.00
CA SER A 204 -2.30 2.31 -27.13
C SER A 204 -2.70 0.84 -27.26
N LYS A 205 -3.83 0.59 -27.92
CA LYS A 205 -4.22 -0.78 -28.35
C LYS A 205 -3.28 -1.33 -29.43
N ALA A 206 -2.62 -0.45 -30.20
CA ALA A 206 -1.67 -0.85 -31.24
C ALA A 206 -0.44 -1.56 -30.66
N ASP A 207 -0.09 -1.26 -29.41
CA ASP A 207 1.00 -1.92 -28.68
C ASP A 207 0.60 -3.29 -28.07
N CYS A 208 -0.59 -3.81 -28.39
CA CYS A 208 -1.18 -5.00 -27.77
C CYS A 208 -1.28 -4.89 -26.23
N VAL A 209 -1.51 -3.67 -25.74
CA VAL A 209 -1.76 -3.41 -24.32
C VAL A 209 -3.26 -3.22 -24.12
N PHE A 210 -3.79 -3.90 -23.12
CA PHE A 210 -5.20 -3.89 -22.80
C PHE A 210 -5.43 -3.26 -21.44
N GLY A 211 -6.36 -2.30 -21.37
CA GLY A 211 -6.72 -1.63 -20.14
C GLY A 211 -8.01 -2.18 -19.55
N GLY A 212 -8.13 -2.09 -18.23
CA GLY A 212 -9.36 -2.41 -17.50
C GLY A 212 -9.36 -1.74 -16.12
N HIS A 213 -10.35 -2.11 -15.31
CA HIS A 213 -10.43 -1.71 -13.91
C HIS A 213 -10.18 -2.90 -12.99
N TYR A 214 -9.61 -2.62 -11.83
CA TYR A 214 -9.37 -3.60 -10.79
C TYR A 214 -10.01 -3.16 -9.48
N THR A 215 -10.36 -4.14 -8.66
CA THR A 215 -10.81 -3.96 -7.28
C THR A 215 -9.83 -4.66 -6.35
N LEU A 216 -9.67 -4.12 -5.15
CA LEU A 216 -8.85 -4.70 -4.09
C LEU A 216 -9.74 -4.92 -2.87
N SER A 217 -9.96 -6.18 -2.53
CA SER A 217 -10.74 -6.61 -1.38
C SER A 217 -9.84 -7.40 -0.43
N ASP A 218 -9.56 -6.82 0.74
CA ASP A 218 -8.59 -7.34 1.71
C ASP A 218 -7.21 -7.66 1.08
N ASP A 219 -6.95 -8.93 0.78
CA ASP A 219 -5.71 -9.46 0.19
C ASP A 219 -5.88 -9.91 -1.27
N LYS A 220 -7.06 -9.75 -1.87
CA LYS A 220 -7.38 -10.22 -3.22
C LYS A 220 -7.58 -9.08 -4.19
N VAL A 221 -6.91 -9.17 -5.32
CA VAL A 221 -7.10 -8.28 -6.47
C VAL A 221 -7.91 -9.01 -7.52
N GLU A 222 -9.02 -8.42 -7.92
CA GLU A 222 -9.80 -8.89 -9.06
C GLU A 222 -9.74 -7.86 -10.18
N ALA A 223 -9.51 -8.32 -11.40
CA ALA A 223 -9.45 -7.47 -12.57
C ALA A 223 -10.03 -8.19 -13.78
N ALA A 224 -10.60 -7.44 -14.72
CA ALA A 224 -11.13 -7.99 -15.95
C ALA A 224 -10.69 -7.14 -17.15
N VAL A 225 -10.31 -7.81 -18.24
CA VAL A 225 -9.97 -7.20 -19.53
C VAL A 225 -10.75 -7.90 -20.63
N LEU A 226 -11.33 -7.10 -21.52
CA LEU A 226 -11.90 -7.61 -22.76
C LEU A 226 -10.77 -7.82 -23.77
N TYR A 227 -10.54 -9.07 -24.16
CA TYR A 227 -9.54 -9.42 -25.15
C TYR A 227 -10.12 -9.23 -26.55
N PRO A 228 -9.47 -8.45 -27.43
CA PRO A 228 -9.93 -8.29 -28.80
C PRO A 228 -9.63 -9.57 -29.59
N GLY A 229 -10.70 -10.18 -30.09
CA GLY A 229 -10.67 -11.31 -30.99
C GLY A 229 -11.99 -11.36 -31.76
N MET A 230 -12.15 -12.34 -32.64
CA MET A 230 -13.41 -12.53 -33.39
C MET A 230 -14.63 -12.73 -32.49
N ARG A 231 -14.41 -13.24 -31.26
CA ARG A 231 -15.41 -13.34 -30.21
C ARG A 231 -14.94 -12.56 -28.98
N PRO A 232 -15.81 -11.74 -28.36
CA PRO A 232 -15.46 -11.00 -27.15
C PRO A 232 -15.13 -11.98 -26.03
N THR A 233 -13.84 -12.10 -25.69
CA THR A 233 -13.37 -13.00 -24.63
C THR A 233 -12.98 -12.17 -23.42
N VAL A 234 -13.56 -12.46 -22.26
CA VAL A 234 -13.22 -11.75 -21.01
C VAL A 234 -12.12 -12.50 -20.28
N LEU A 235 -10.94 -11.89 -20.16
CA LEU A 235 -9.87 -12.37 -19.31
C LEU A 235 -10.12 -11.89 -17.88
N ARG A 236 -10.37 -12.82 -16.96
CA ARG A 236 -10.45 -12.55 -15.52
C ARG A 236 -9.11 -12.83 -14.85
N ILE A 237 -8.65 -11.87 -14.08
CA ILE A 237 -7.38 -11.89 -13.35
C ILE A 237 -7.72 -11.88 -11.87
N ARG A 238 -7.20 -12.87 -11.13
CA ARG A 238 -7.29 -12.95 -9.68
C ARG A 238 -5.89 -13.07 -9.12
N LEU A 239 -5.50 -12.15 -8.26
CA LEU A 239 -4.20 -12.16 -7.59
C LEU A 239 -4.41 -12.15 -6.09
N ARG A 240 -3.52 -12.82 -5.37
CA ARG A 240 -3.47 -12.73 -3.91
C ARG A 240 -2.20 -12.01 -3.50
N LEU A 241 -2.35 -10.96 -2.71
CA LEU A 241 -1.24 -10.19 -2.15
C LEU A 241 -0.64 -10.98 -0.98
N GLY A 242 0.61 -11.42 -1.14
CA GLY A 242 1.42 -11.92 -0.04
C GLY A 242 2.21 -10.79 0.62
N PHE A 243 2.71 -11.03 1.83
CA PHE A 243 3.63 -10.13 2.53
C PHE A 243 4.97 -9.96 1.76
N ASP A 244 5.35 -10.96 0.96
CA ASP A 244 6.57 -10.98 0.15
C ASP A 244 6.26 -11.38 -1.30
N VAL A 245 5.68 -10.48 -2.11
CA VAL A 245 5.36 -10.67 -3.55
C VAL A 245 3.98 -11.33 -3.78
N PRO A 246 3.16 -10.85 -4.73
CA PRO A 246 1.88 -11.48 -5.04
C PRO A 246 2.06 -12.90 -5.60
N LEU A 247 1.40 -13.86 -4.94
CA LEU A 247 1.21 -15.21 -5.46
C LEU A 247 0.09 -15.17 -6.51
N TYR A 248 0.46 -15.51 -7.75
CA TYR A 248 -0.46 -15.62 -8.87
C TYR A 248 -1.23 -16.94 -8.77
N SER A 249 -2.55 -16.90 -8.57
CA SER A 249 -3.43 -18.07 -8.76
C SER A 249 -4.47 -17.75 -9.80
N TYR A 250 -4.35 -18.34 -10.99
CA TYR A 250 -5.28 -18.14 -12.09
C TYR A 250 -6.27 -19.30 -12.19
N HIS A 251 -7.56 -18.96 -12.22
CA HIS A 251 -8.62 -19.83 -12.75
C HIS A 251 -9.19 -19.17 -13.99
N VAL A 252 -8.90 -19.74 -15.17
CA VAL A 252 -9.58 -19.42 -16.42
C VAL A 252 -10.71 -20.44 -16.56
N ARG A 253 -11.96 -20.03 -16.32
CA ARG A 253 -13.11 -20.81 -16.83
C ARG A 253 -13.28 -20.40 -18.29
N LYS A 254 -13.15 -21.39 -19.18
CA LYS A 254 -13.58 -21.28 -20.58
C LYS A 254 -15.10 -21.21 -20.64
#